data_AF-A0A821XLD1-F1
#
_entry.id   AF-A0A821XLD1-F1
#
_cell.length_a   1.000
_cell.length_b   1.000
_cell.length_c   1.000
_cell.angle_alpha   90.00
_cell.angle_beta   90.00
_cell.angle_gamma   90.00
#
_symmetry.space_group_name_H-M   'P 1'
#
loop_
_entity.id
_entity.type
_entity.pdbx_description
1 polymer ?
#
loop_
_entity_poly.entity_id
_entity_poly.type
_entity_poly.pdbx_seq_one_letter_code
_entity_poly.pdbx_strand_id
1 'polypeptide(L)'
;NQFNEKKNNLIDFTSNIEQTIRSFVQKHGVKPLEMKRNLKIAMTNHDYDSEILRRQYLQEKPNEYQIQVMKHLSEKKRELEKSKRELLEMKYRVFYNKPHSSLDAIETTMPILNDDDRKLKLLNKHEKLIQRKKLDFVAIKIIGAEIKFYQCLRAFDHELAAMWKNHRELVKNKGMSTTLTDLIEKRFTGIADRWRDVYNYRLNCYFRNFYSDFEPTNTNADGDKMKRIGFSSSLIIDAIHQLSDKELQLLNRGPSYVPPGQISISSSGQSVDDIIKKKYAPLKHQLSCLFSKYHVNIALSMEIEQKISDQFTDLFSVPIPSNLQQRALYEKHLLQSIRYSLNANNLILRRTADNMNTFYLGNLQEFETKAYDYLSKSDAYKALLNKDKDNGGQQWQTELNQMVESMNLLLESLKNHKAVNIDLFNRLLVDASKVKLPYLYFLPDVSKENEISLVPYITSKHSATWRIGKYLNELLRPFVDKNLSTTTFRDEPDFMRKLNDYVYVERHLRATTLFCTIKIINYYTLDIHKNMIDTVGYFLEDNLVTNKLEQVTIQTIKNLLHIFLYNNVFYYKDKIYTLMKGSPN
;
A
#
# COMPACT_ATOMS: atom_id res chain seq x y z
N ASN A 1 15.24 -5.08 -33.94
CA ASN A 1 16.62 -5.28 -33.43
C ASN A 1 17.25 -3.98 -32.90
N GLN A 2 17.43 -2.92 -33.70
CA GLN A 2 17.93 -1.61 -33.20
C GLN A 2 17.12 -0.98 -32.06
N PHE A 3 15.81 -1.25 -31.97
CA PHE A 3 14.94 -0.76 -30.89
C PHE A 3 15.15 -1.49 -29.56
N ASN A 4 15.50 -2.79 -29.59
CA ASN A 4 15.84 -3.56 -28.40
C ASN A 4 17.27 -3.24 -27.92
N GLU A 5 18.22 -3.01 -28.83
CA GLU A 5 19.55 -2.51 -28.48
C GLU A 5 19.49 -1.13 -27.80
N LYS A 6 18.73 -0.17 -28.35
CA LYS A 6 18.62 1.17 -27.75
C LYS A 6 17.86 1.19 -26.42
N LYS A 7 16.87 0.31 -26.25
CA LYS A 7 16.15 0.13 -24.98
C LYS A 7 17.03 -0.55 -23.92
N ASN A 8 17.85 -1.53 -24.31
CA ASN A 8 18.83 -2.16 -23.43
C ASN A 8 19.92 -1.17 -23.02
N ASN A 9 20.39 -0.32 -23.94
CA ASN A 9 21.35 0.75 -23.61
C ASN A 9 20.79 1.74 -22.57
N LEU A 10 19.54 2.20 -22.71
CA LEU A 10 18.95 3.10 -21.69
C LEU A 10 18.79 2.43 -20.31
N ILE A 11 18.50 1.13 -20.27
CA ILE A 11 18.38 0.34 -19.02
C ILE A 11 19.77 0.11 -18.40
N ASP A 12 20.78 -0.23 -19.22
CA ASP A 12 22.17 -0.46 -18.81
C ASP A 12 22.83 0.82 -18.27
N PHE A 13 22.47 2.01 -18.78
CA PHE A 13 23.01 3.28 -18.31
C PHE A 13 22.44 3.72 -16.94
N THR A 14 21.13 3.55 -16.69
CA THR A 14 20.57 3.71 -15.32
C THR A 14 21.18 2.69 -14.35
N SER A 15 21.44 1.47 -14.80
CA SER A 15 22.15 0.45 -14.03
C SER A 15 23.57 0.88 -13.69
N ASN A 16 24.30 1.57 -14.59
CA ASN A 16 25.66 2.05 -14.32
C ASN A 16 25.73 3.19 -13.29
N ILE A 17 24.78 4.13 -13.31
CA ILE A 17 24.66 5.17 -12.27
C ILE A 17 24.33 4.51 -10.92
N GLU A 18 23.34 3.61 -10.89
CA GLU A 18 22.99 2.83 -9.70
C GLU A 18 24.15 1.97 -9.21
N GLN A 19 24.94 1.38 -10.12
CA GLN A 19 26.07 0.54 -9.81
C GLN A 19 27.23 1.36 -9.25
N THR A 20 27.47 2.57 -9.76
CA THR A 20 28.48 3.49 -9.21
C THR A 20 28.09 3.95 -7.79
N ILE A 21 26.81 4.25 -7.57
CA ILE A 21 26.25 4.56 -6.24
C ILE A 21 26.36 3.34 -5.31
N ARG A 22 25.99 2.14 -5.77
CA ARG A 22 26.07 0.89 -4.99
C ARG A 22 27.51 0.50 -4.65
N SER A 23 28.44 0.68 -5.57
CA SER A 23 29.88 0.42 -5.37
C SER A 23 30.45 1.35 -4.29
N PHE A 24 30.06 2.63 -4.32
CA PHE A 24 30.41 3.61 -3.30
C PHE A 24 29.82 3.26 -1.93
N VAL A 25 28.53 2.90 -1.88
CA VAL A 25 27.80 2.48 -0.67
C VAL A 25 28.43 1.24 -0.03
N GLN A 26 28.83 0.25 -0.83
CA GLN A 26 29.53 -0.96 -0.36
C GLN A 26 30.95 -0.67 0.16
N LYS A 27 31.72 0.17 -0.54
CA LYS A 27 33.11 0.48 -0.16
C LYS A 27 33.21 1.24 1.17
N HIS A 28 32.16 1.96 1.55
CA HIS A 28 32.14 2.80 2.76
C HIS A 28 31.15 2.33 3.84
N GLY A 29 30.69 1.07 3.78
CA GLY A 29 29.91 0.44 4.86
C GLY A 29 28.49 1.00 5.05
N VAL A 30 27.97 1.74 4.08
CA VAL A 30 26.58 2.20 4.09
C VAL A 30 25.71 1.01 3.69
N LYS A 31 24.71 0.62 4.49
CA LYS A 31 23.84 -0.52 4.17
C LYS A 31 22.92 -0.17 2.98
N PRO A 32 23.04 -0.83 1.82
CA PRO A 32 22.05 -0.71 0.77
C PRO A 32 20.78 -1.45 1.21
N LEU A 33 19.63 -0.79 1.12
CA LEU A 33 18.34 -1.48 1.13
C LEU A 33 17.91 -1.66 -0.32
N GLU A 34 18.00 -2.88 -0.84
CA GLU A 34 17.31 -3.37 -2.06
C GLU A 34 17.50 -4.91 -2.14
N MET A 35 16.64 -5.77 -2.70
CA MET A 35 15.61 -5.62 -3.73
C MET A 35 14.65 -6.86 -3.74
N LYS A 36 13.53 -6.71 -4.46
CA LYS A 36 12.48 -7.68 -4.88
C LYS A 36 12.75 -9.20 -4.70
N ARG A 37 11.80 -9.89 -4.02
CA ARG A 37 11.67 -11.36 -3.95
C ARG A 37 11.67 -12.01 -5.34
N ASN A 38 12.68 -12.85 -5.61
CA ASN A 38 12.75 -13.74 -6.77
C ASN A 38 12.44 -15.18 -6.33
N LEU A 39 11.32 -15.76 -6.77
CA LEU A 39 10.90 -17.11 -6.37
C LEU A 39 11.95 -18.16 -6.72
N LYS A 40 12.67 -18.02 -7.84
CA LYS A 40 13.68 -19.00 -8.23
C LYS A 40 14.81 -19.05 -7.19
N ILE A 41 15.22 -17.89 -6.67
CA ILE A 41 16.22 -17.78 -5.60
C ILE A 41 15.68 -18.33 -4.28
N ALA A 42 14.42 -18.00 -3.92
CA ALA A 42 13.79 -18.53 -2.72
C ALA A 42 13.65 -20.07 -2.76
N MET A 43 13.28 -20.65 -3.91
CA MET A 43 13.18 -22.10 -4.08
C MET A 43 14.55 -22.78 -4.01
N THR A 44 15.59 -22.19 -4.60
CA THR A 44 16.97 -22.69 -4.47
C THR A 44 17.47 -22.66 -3.02
N ASN A 45 17.11 -21.63 -2.24
CA ASN A 45 17.43 -21.58 -0.81
C ASN A 45 16.75 -22.72 -0.03
N HIS A 46 15.46 -22.96 -0.26
CA HIS A 46 14.74 -24.06 0.39
C HIS A 46 15.26 -25.45 -0.01
N ASP A 47 15.69 -25.62 -1.26
CA ASP A 47 16.33 -26.87 -1.72
C ASP A 47 17.70 -27.07 -1.05
N TYR A 48 18.45 -25.98 -0.83
CA TYR A 48 19.72 -25.99 -0.10
C TYR A 48 19.54 -26.32 1.39
N ASP A 49 18.59 -25.66 2.07
CA ASP A 49 18.26 -25.94 3.48
C ASP A 49 17.76 -27.38 3.68
N SER A 50 16.97 -27.89 2.73
CA SER A 50 16.50 -29.28 2.74
C SER A 50 17.66 -30.27 2.61
N GLU A 51 18.68 -29.95 1.81
CA GLU A 51 19.87 -30.77 1.61
C GLU A 51 20.81 -30.71 2.83
N ILE A 52 20.96 -29.55 3.47
CA ILE A 52 21.68 -29.42 4.74
C ILE A 52 21.02 -30.27 5.83
N LEU A 53 19.70 -30.14 6.01
CA LEU A 53 18.96 -30.91 7.00
C LEU A 53 19.04 -32.42 6.71
N ARG A 54 19.04 -32.82 5.44
CA ARG A 54 19.25 -34.22 5.04
C ARG A 54 20.64 -34.72 5.43
N ARG A 55 21.69 -33.94 5.20
CA ARG A 55 23.07 -34.31 5.54
C ARG A 55 23.25 -34.41 7.06
N GLN A 56 22.73 -33.45 7.82
CA GLN A 56 22.71 -33.50 9.28
C GLN A 56 21.96 -34.72 9.79
N TYR A 57 20.81 -35.04 9.21
CA TYR A 57 20.05 -36.25 9.55
C TYR A 57 20.83 -37.53 9.29
N LEU A 58 21.58 -37.62 8.19
CA LEU A 58 22.40 -38.81 7.88
C LEU A 58 23.65 -38.92 8.76
N GLN A 59 24.19 -37.80 9.25
CA GLN A 59 25.33 -37.78 10.18
C GLN A 59 24.98 -38.39 11.54
N GLU A 60 23.71 -38.33 11.96
CA GLU A 60 23.20 -38.98 13.17
C GLU A 60 23.07 -40.51 13.04
N LYS A 61 23.45 -41.09 11.88
CA LYS A 61 23.40 -42.54 11.60
C LYS A 61 22.03 -43.19 11.92
N PRO A 62 20.92 -42.68 11.36
CA PRO A 62 19.60 -43.24 11.58
C PRO A 62 19.52 -44.67 11.05
N ASN A 63 18.79 -45.53 11.77
CA ASN A 63 18.53 -46.89 11.31
C ASN A 63 17.57 -46.91 10.10
N GLU A 64 17.50 -48.06 9.42
CA GLU A 64 16.70 -48.19 8.20
C GLU A 64 15.22 -47.85 8.39
N TYR A 65 14.66 -48.25 9.54
CA TYR A 65 13.29 -47.91 9.94
C TYR A 65 13.09 -46.39 10.06
N GLN A 66 14.00 -45.67 10.73
CA GLN A 66 13.95 -44.23 10.90
C GLN A 66 14.07 -43.49 9.55
N ILE A 67 14.90 -43.99 8.63
CA ILE A 67 15.01 -43.43 7.27
C ILE A 67 13.69 -43.59 6.50
N GLN A 68 13.08 -44.77 6.56
CA GLN A 68 11.81 -45.04 5.88
C GLN A 68 10.66 -44.20 6.45
N VAL A 69 10.54 -44.14 7.77
CA VAL A 69 9.51 -43.34 8.46
C VAL A 69 9.68 -41.85 8.16
N MET A 70 10.91 -41.32 8.17
CA MET A 70 11.15 -39.91 7.88
C MET A 70 10.81 -39.53 6.43
N LYS A 71 11.10 -40.43 5.48
CA LYS A 71 10.71 -40.26 4.07
C LYS A 71 9.19 -40.24 3.94
N HIS A 72 8.52 -41.22 4.55
CA HIS A 72 7.06 -41.35 4.51
C HIS A 72 6.34 -40.13 5.14
N LEU A 73 6.76 -39.71 6.33
CA LEU A 73 6.19 -38.54 7.00
C LEU A 73 6.46 -37.23 6.25
N SER A 74 7.63 -37.08 5.63
CA SER A 74 7.94 -35.92 4.79
C SER A 74 7.03 -35.85 3.56
N GLU A 75 6.69 -36.99 2.96
CA GLU A 75 5.75 -37.08 1.84
C GLU A 75 4.33 -36.72 2.28
N LYS A 76 3.86 -37.29 3.40
CA LYS A 76 2.55 -36.95 3.98
C LYS A 76 2.44 -35.49 4.40
N LYS A 77 3.51 -34.90 4.95
CA LYS A 77 3.55 -33.47 5.28
C LYS A 77 3.49 -32.59 4.03
N ARG A 78 4.12 -33.00 2.92
CA ARG A 78 4.01 -32.29 1.64
C ARG A 78 2.60 -32.35 1.08
N GLU A 79 1.93 -33.49 1.15
CA GLU A 79 0.53 -33.66 0.72
C GLU A 79 -0.44 -32.81 1.57
N LEU A 80 -0.22 -32.77 2.88
CA LEU A 80 -0.97 -31.93 3.82
C LEU A 80 -0.80 -30.43 3.50
N GLU A 81 0.44 -29.94 3.38
CA GLU A 81 0.67 -28.53 3.10
C GLU A 81 0.15 -28.16 1.69
N LYS A 82 0.29 -29.04 0.70
CA LYS A 82 -0.29 -28.83 -0.64
C LYS A 82 -1.81 -28.71 -0.59
N SER A 83 -2.52 -29.66 0.04
CA SER A 83 -3.99 -29.63 0.15
C SER A 83 -4.50 -28.44 0.97
N LYS A 84 -3.80 -28.07 2.04
CA LYS A 84 -4.06 -26.86 2.83
C LYS A 84 -3.98 -25.59 1.98
N ARG A 85 -2.95 -25.46 1.14
CA ARG A 85 -2.79 -24.29 0.25
C ARG A 85 -3.80 -24.29 -0.90
N GLU A 86 -4.14 -25.45 -1.47
CA GLU A 86 -5.22 -25.59 -2.46
C GLU A 86 -6.57 -25.11 -1.90
N LEU A 87 -6.92 -25.52 -0.67
CA LEU A 87 -8.13 -25.07 0.00
C LEU A 87 -8.13 -23.56 0.25
N LEU A 88 -7.02 -23.02 0.76
CA LEU A 88 -6.88 -21.58 0.98
C LEU A 88 -7.01 -20.80 -0.32
N GLU A 89 -6.40 -21.27 -1.41
CA GLU A 89 -6.53 -20.65 -2.73
C GLU A 89 -7.99 -20.65 -3.22
N MET A 90 -8.74 -21.74 -3.02
CA MET A 90 -10.16 -21.81 -3.41
C MET A 90 -11.04 -20.87 -2.58
N LYS A 91 -10.87 -20.83 -1.25
CA LYS A 91 -11.61 -19.90 -0.38
C LYS A 91 -11.30 -18.45 -0.75
N TYR A 92 -10.04 -18.16 -1.06
CA TYR A 92 -9.59 -16.86 -1.50
C TYR A 92 -10.24 -16.43 -2.83
N ARG A 93 -10.33 -17.34 -3.81
CA ARG A 93 -11.01 -17.05 -5.09
C ARG A 93 -12.50 -16.71 -4.94
N VAL A 94 -13.19 -17.34 -3.98
CA VAL A 94 -14.59 -17.02 -3.66
C VAL A 94 -14.72 -15.64 -3.02
N PHE A 95 -13.82 -15.28 -2.12
CA PHE A 95 -13.82 -13.96 -1.47
C PHE A 95 -13.73 -12.81 -2.49
N TYR A 96 -13.03 -13.01 -3.61
CA TYR A 96 -12.92 -12.03 -4.70
C TYR A 96 -13.92 -12.23 -5.84
N ASN A 97 -15.00 -13.00 -5.65
CA ASN A 97 -16.04 -13.28 -6.66
C ASN A 97 -15.51 -13.82 -8.00
N LYS A 98 -14.45 -14.65 -7.97
CA LYS A 98 -13.86 -15.24 -9.19
C LYS A 98 -14.04 -16.78 -9.21
N PRO A 99 -14.95 -17.31 -10.04
CA PRO A 99 -15.11 -18.75 -10.19
C PRO A 99 -13.85 -19.45 -10.72
N HIS A 100 -13.72 -20.75 -10.47
CA HIS A 100 -12.62 -21.57 -10.97
C HIS A 100 -12.64 -21.65 -12.51
N SER A 101 -11.48 -21.70 -13.18
CA SER A 101 -11.35 -21.72 -14.66
C SER A 101 -12.04 -22.90 -15.37
N SER A 102 -12.55 -23.87 -14.62
CA SER A 102 -13.39 -24.95 -15.13
C SER A 102 -14.86 -24.55 -15.33
N LEU A 103 -15.26 -23.36 -14.87
CA LEU A 103 -16.62 -22.81 -15.00
C LEU A 103 -16.81 -21.98 -16.27
N ASP A 104 -15.73 -21.62 -16.96
CA ASP A 104 -15.78 -20.89 -18.24
C ASP A 104 -16.26 -21.78 -19.40
N ALA A 105 -16.35 -23.10 -19.19
CA ALA A 105 -16.76 -24.08 -20.19
C ALA A 105 -18.28 -24.39 -20.22
N ILE A 106 -19.09 -23.75 -19.38
CA ILE A 106 -20.55 -23.96 -19.37
C ILE A 106 -21.20 -22.96 -20.33
N GLU A 107 -21.06 -23.19 -21.63
CA GLU A 107 -21.88 -22.52 -22.65
C GLU A 107 -23.19 -23.29 -22.81
N THR A 108 -24.33 -22.60 -22.71
CA THR A 108 -25.64 -23.19 -23.06
C THR A 108 -26.30 -22.34 -24.13
N THR A 109 -26.62 -22.97 -25.25
CA THR A 109 -27.32 -22.38 -26.39
C THR A 109 -28.73 -21.96 -26.00
N MET A 110 -29.07 -20.69 -26.23
CA MET A 110 -30.39 -20.13 -25.96
C MET A 110 -31.26 -20.14 -27.23
N PRO A 111 -32.55 -20.50 -27.16
CA PRO A 111 -33.46 -20.37 -28.30
C PRO A 111 -33.84 -18.90 -28.52
N ILE A 112 -33.90 -18.50 -29.80
CA ILE A 112 -34.24 -17.14 -30.23
C ILE A 112 -35.76 -16.95 -30.10
N LEU A 113 -36.18 -15.89 -29.39
CA LEU A 113 -37.59 -15.47 -29.27
C LEU A 113 -37.71 -13.96 -29.54
N ASN A 114 -38.81 -13.56 -30.20
CA ASN A 114 -39.05 -12.24 -30.81
C ASN A 114 -39.74 -11.20 -29.90
N ASP A 115 -39.86 -11.44 -28.60
CA ASP A 115 -40.61 -10.56 -27.68
C ASP A 115 -39.68 -10.05 -26.56
N ASP A 116 -39.27 -8.78 -26.66
CA ASP A 116 -38.17 -8.19 -25.89
C ASP A 116 -38.41 -8.18 -24.37
N ASP A 117 -39.66 -8.03 -23.95
CA ASP A 117 -40.03 -7.91 -22.53
C ASP A 117 -40.09 -9.29 -21.84
N ARG A 118 -40.49 -10.33 -22.59
CA ARG A 118 -40.38 -11.73 -22.16
C ARG A 118 -38.94 -12.22 -22.20
N LYS A 119 -38.15 -11.80 -23.20
CA LYS A 119 -36.73 -12.10 -23.34
C LYS A 119 -35.91 -11.58 -22.15
N LEU A 120 -36.16 -10.36 -21.69
CA LEU A 120 -35.48 -9.78 -20.52
C LEU A 120 -35.83 -10.51 -19.22
N LYS A 121 -37.09 -10.91 -19.02
CA LYS A 121 -37.51 -11.69 -17.85
C LYS A 121 -36.93 -13.11 -17.86
N LEU A 122 -36.84 -13.75 -19.03
CA LEU A 122 -36.21 -15.06 -19.19
C LEU A 122 -34.69 -14.99 -19.02
N LEU A 123 -34.03 -13.95 -19.54
CA LEU A 123 -32.60 -13.67 -19.34
C LEU A 123 -32.29 -13.50 -17.86
N ASN A 124 -33.01 -12.64 -17.14
CA ASN A 124 -32.82 -12.45 -15.71
C ASN A 124 -33.08 -13.74 -14.90
N LYS A 125 -34.06 -14.55 -15.30
CA LYS A 125 -34.35 -15.83 -14.65
C LYS A 125 -33.23 -16.85 -14.94
N HIS A 126 -32.74 -16.93 -16.17
CA HIS A 126 -31.65 -17.82 -16.55
C HIS A 126 -30.31 -17.41 -15.94
N GLU A 127 -30.01 -16.11 -15.90
CA GLU A 127 -28.82 -15.55 -15.29
C GLU A 127 -28.78 -15.85 -13.79
N LYS A 128 -29.91 -15.68 -13.07
CA LYS A 128 -30.04 -16.11 -11.67
C LYS A 128 -29.87 -17.62 -11.49
N LEU A 129 -30.32 -18.43 -12.45
CA LEU A 129 -30.18 -19.89 -12.41
C LEU A 129 -28.73 -20.33 -12.68
N ILE A 130 -28.04 -19.64 -13.59
CA ILE A 130 -26.61 -19.82 -13.89
C ILE A 130 -25.77 -19.40 -12.67
N GLN A 131 -26.06 -18.26 -12.06
CA GLN A 131 -25.37 -17.79 -10.85
C GLN A 131 -25.58 -18.76 -9.68
N ARG A 132 -26.80 -19.28 -9.46
CA ARG A 132 -27.07 -20.32 -8.46
C ARG A 132 -26.27 -21.60 -8.72
N LYS A 133 -26.30 -22.13 -9.95
CA LYS A 133 -25.50 -23.32 -10.31
C LYS A 133 -24.00 -23.10 -10.20
N LYS A 134 -23.50 -21.88 -10.49
CA LYS A 134 -22.09 -21.49 -10.29
C LYS A 134 -21.72 -21.49 -8.80
N LEU A 135 -22.58 -20.92 -7.95
CA LEU A 135 -22.39 -20.92 -6.50
C LEU A 135 -22.41 -22.34 -5.92
N ASP A 136 -23.37 -23.17 -6.34
CA ASP A 136 -23.47 -24.57 -5.90
C ASP A 136 -22.23 -25.38 -6.32
N PHE A 137 -21.73 -25.20 -7.54
CA PHE A 137 -20.52 -25.87 -8.01
C PHE A 137 -19.26 -25.41 -7.25
N VAL A 138 -19.15 -24.12 -6.96
CA VAL A 138 -18.06 -23.55 -6.15
C VAL A 138 -18.12 -24.12 -4.72
N ALA A 139 -19.30 -24.19 -4.12
CA ALA A 139 -19.50 -24.78 -2.80
C ALA A 139 -19.09 -26.26 -2.79
N ILE A 140 -19.50 -27.05 -3.79
CA ILE A 140 -19.11 -28.46 -3.93
C ILE A 140 -17.59 -28.61 -4.06
N LYS A 141 -16.91 -27.74 -4.80
CA LYS A 141 -15.45 -27.77 -4.94
C LYS A 141 -14.72 -27.40 -3.65
N ILE A 142 -15.21 -26.41 -2.90
CA ILE A 142 -14.67 -26.08 -1.58
C ILE A 142 -14.86 -27.25 -0.64
N ILE A 143 -16.06 -27.83 -0.56
CA ILE A 143 -16.35 -29.00 0.27
C ILE A 143 -15.41 -30.17 -0.11
N GLY A 144 -15.21 -30.42 -1.41
CA GLY A 144 -14.26 -31.44 -1.88
C GLY A 144 -12.82 -31.17 -1.46
N ALA A 145 -12.38 -29.90 -1.53
CA ALA A 145 -11.04 -29.50 -1.07
C ALA A 145 -10.90 -29.58 0.46
N GLU A 146 -11.96 -29.27 1.22
CA GLU A 146 -12.00 -29.42 2.68
C GLU A 146 -11.91 -30.88 3.08
N ILE A 147 -12.71 -31.76 2.45
CA ILE A 147 -12.65 -33.21 2.67
C ILE A 147 -11.25 -33.72 2.40
N LYS A 148 -10.64 -33.34 1.28
CA LYS A 148 -9.27 -33.74 0.93
C LYS A 148 -8.24 -33.24 1.96
N PHE A 149 -8.34 -31.99 2.39
CA PHE A 149 -7.48 -31.44 3.45
C PHE A 149 -7.62 -32.22 4.76
N TYR A 150 -8.84 -32.48 5.22
CA TYR A 150 -9.09 -33.24 6.44
C TYR A 150 -8.67 -34.70 6.35
N GLN A 151 -8.73 -35.31 5.15
CA GLN A 151 -8.18 -36.65 4.91
C GLN A 151 -6.65 -36.64 5.02
N CYS A 152 -5.98 -35.67 4.38
CA CYS A 152 -4.53 -35.52 4.49
C CYS A 152 -4.08 -35.21 5.93
N LEU A 153 -4.84 -34.41 6.66
CA LEU A 153 -4.56 -34.07 8.06
C LEU A 153 -4.68 -35.31 8.96
N ARG A 154 -5.80 -36.03 8.86
CA ARG A 154 -6.01 -37.27 9.62
C ARG A 154 -4.96 -38.34 9.29
N ALA A 155 -4.62 -38.50 8.02
CA ALA A 155 -3.57 -39.42 7.60
C ALA A 155 -2.20 -39.02 8.18
N PHE A 156 -1.83 -37.74 8.12
CA PHE A 156 -0.58 -37.26 8.69
C PHE A 156 -0.54 -37.43 10.21
N ASP A 157 -1.61 -37.05 10.93
CA ASP A 157 -1.69 -37.17 12.38
C ASP A 157 -1.68 -38.64 12.84
N HIS A 158 -2.34 -39.53 12.08
CA HIS A 158 -2.30 -40.97 12.33
C HIS A 158 -0.89 -41.54 12.17
N GLU A 159 -0.21 -41.22 11.06
CA GLU A 159 1.17 -41.67 10.82
C GLU A 159 2.16 -41.07 11.83
N LEU A 160 1.97 -39.80 12.20
CA LEU A 160 2.79 -39.14 13.21
C LEU A 160 2.59 -39.79 14.59
N ALA A 161 1.34 -40.06 14.97
CA ALA A 161 1.02 -40.75 16.22
C ALA A 161 1.51 -42.21 16.23
N ALA A 162 1.39 -42.93 15.11
CA ALA A 162 1.93 -44.28 14.95
C ALA A 162 3.45 -44.30 15.07
N MET A 163 4.14 -43.33 14.46
CA MET A 163 5.57 -43.13 14.63
C MET A 163 5.91 -42.92 16.11
N TRP A 164 5.23 -42.01 16.80
CA TRP A 164 5.48 -41.76 18.22
C TRP A 164 5.18 -42.98 19.12
N LYS A 165 4.15 -43.77 18.79
CA LYS A 165 3.78 -44.99 19.51
C LYS A 165 4.82 -46.10 19.31
N ASN A 166 5.15 -46.42 18.07
CA ASN A 166 6.18 -47.40 17.71
C ASN A 166 7.57 -46.95 18.22
N HIS A 167 7.81 -45.64 18.26
CA HIS A 167 9.02 -45.08 18.81
C HIS A 167 9.13 -45.32 20.32
N ARG A 168 8.07 -45.07 21.10
CA ARG A 168 8.06 -45.41 22.54
C ARG A 168 8.31 -46.90 22.80
N GLU A 169 7.87 -47.77 21.90
CA GLU A 169 8.13 -49.21 21.96
C GLU A 169 9.59 -49.57 21.59
N LEU A 170 10.19 -48.86 20.63
CA LEU A 170 11.60 -49.02 20.19
C LEU A 170 12.64 -48.38 21.14
N VAL A 171 12.27 -47.32 21.87
CA VAL A 171 13.12 -46.60 22.85
C VAL A 171 13.59 -47.52 23.98
N LYS A 172 12.92 -48.65 24.21
CA LYS A 172 13.41 -49.67 25.15
C LYS A 172 14.75 -50.30 24.74
N ASN A 173 15.17 -50.26 23.47
CA ASN A 173 16.37 -50.99 23.00
C ASN A 173 17.39 -50.22 22.13
N LYS A 174 17.11 -48.99 21.64
CA LYS A 174 18.10 -48.08 21.00
C LYS A 174 17.43 -46.72 20.72
N GLY A 175 17.68 -45.71 21.55
CA GLY A 175 16.96 -44.43 21.55
C GLY A 175 17.16 -43.58 20.27
N MET A 176 16.15 -42.77 19.94
CA MET A 176 16.29 -41.63 19.02
C MET A 176 16.87 -40.47 19.83
N SER A 177 17.94 -39.86 19.35
CA SER A 177 18.51 -38.68 19.99
C SER A 177 17.53 -37.50 19.86
N THR A 178 17.50 -36.63 20.87
CA THR A 178 16.74 -35.37 20.81
C THR A 178 17.11 -34.54 19.58
N THR A 179 18.36 -34.64 19.13
CA THR A 179 18.86 -34.06 17.89
C THR A 179 18.13 -34.57 16.65
N LEU A 180 17.80 -35.87 16.57
CA LEU A 180 17.07 -36.41 15.42
C LEU A 180 15.62 -35.92 15.37
N THR A 181 14.96 -35.81 16.52
CA THR A 181 13.61 -35.22 16.65
C THR A 181 13.61 -33.75 16.20
N ASP A 182 14.57 -32.96 16.68
CA ASP A 182 14.71 -31.55 16.28
C ASP A 182 14.95 -31.39 14.77
N LEU A 183 15.71 -32.30 14.15
CA LEU A 183 15.94 -32.30 12.70
C LEU A 183 14.67 -32.65 11.91
N ILE A 184 13.82 -33.53 12.44
CA ILE A 184 12.51 -33.86 11.84
C ILE A 184 11.59 -32.65 11.89
N GLU A 185 11.50 -31.98 13.05
CA GLU A 185 10.68 -30.78 13.21
C GLU A 185 11.15 -29.63 12.31
N LYS A 186 12.46 -29.35 12.28
CA LYS A 186 13.07 -28.35 11.37
C LYS A 186 12.78 -28.65 9.90
N ARG A 187 12.68 -29.92 9.53
CA ARG A 187 12.31 -30.32 8.17
C ARG A 187 10.83 -30.11 7.89
N PHE A 188 9.95 -30.32 8.86
CA PHE A 188 8.53 -30.00 8.72
C PHE A 188 8.28 -28.50 8.61
N THR A 189 8.99 -27.67 9.37
CA THR A 189 8.93 -26.20 9.25
C THR A 189 9.43 -25.75 7.88
N GLY A 190 10.55 -26.29 7.41
CA GLY A 190 11.08 -26.00 6.06
C GLY A 190 10.09 -26.38 4.93
N ILE A 191 9.40 -27.53 5.05
CA ILE A 191 8.35 -27.90 4.08
C ILE A 191 7.17 -26.90 4.12
N ALA A 192 6.74 -26.50 5.31
CA ALA A 192 5.63 -25.55 5.46
C ALA A 192 5.99 -24.15 4.93
N ASP A 193 7.21 -23.69 5.17
CA ASP A 193 7.72 -22.40 4.71
C ASP A 193 7.93 -22.37 3.19
N ARG A 194 8.47 -23.45 2.61
CA ARG A 194 8.55 -23.61 1.15
C ARG A 194 7.18 -23.49 0.49
N TRP A 195 6.17 -24.18 1.01
CA TRP A 195 4.80 -24.10 0.47
C TRP A 195 4.14 -22.74 0.71
N ARG A 196 4.49 -22.05 1.81
CA ARG A 196 4.07 -20.67 2.06
C ARG A 196 4.65 -19.72 1.02
N ASP A 197 5.91 -19.85 0.66
CA ASP A 197 6.54 -19.02 -0.37
C ASP A 197 6.00 -19.32 -1.78
N VAL A 198 5.74 -20.59 -2.11
CA VAL A 198 5.06 -20.98 -3.35
C VAL A 198 3.64 -20.39 -3.40
N TYR A 199 2.89 -20.47 -2.31
CA TYR A 199 1.55 -19.90 -2.20
C TYR A 199 1.57 -18.38 -2.33
N ASN A 200 2.43 -17.68 -1.58
CA ASN A 200 2.60 -16.24 -1.66
C ASN A 200 3.02 -15.79 -3.06
N TYR A 201 3.87 -16.56 -3.75
CA TYR A 201 4.21 -16.27 -5.13
C TYR A 201 3.03 -16.48 -6.06
N ARG A 202 2.28 -17.59 -5.92
CA ARG A 202 1.08 -17.83 -6.74
C ARG A 202 0.04 -16.74 -6.54
N LEU A 203 -0.19 -16.31 -5.30
CA LEU A 203 -1.05 -15.18 -4.97
C LEU A 203 -0.53 -13.89 -5.64
N ASN A 204 0.76 -13.58 -5.49
CA ASN A 204 1.37 -12.39 -6.08
C ASN A 204 1.37 -12.42 -7.62
N CYS A 205 1.57 -13.58 -8.24
CA CYS A 205 1.46 -13.78 -9.69
C CYS A 205 0.02 -13.67 -10.16
N TYR A 206 -0.93 -14.22 -9.41
CA TYR A 206 -2.35 -14.07 -9.67
C TYR A 206 -2.72 -12.58 -9.62
N PHE A 207 -2.32 -11.86 -8.59
CA PHE A 207 -2.55 -10.42 -8.49
C PHE A 207 -1.81 -9.62 -9.56
N ARG A 208 -0.57 -9.96 -9.91
CA ARG A 208 0.18 -9.26 -10.98
C ARG A 208 -0.38 -9.50 -12.38
N ASN A 209 -0.88 -10.70 -12.68
CA ASN A 209 -1.37 -11.04 -14.01
C ASN A 209 -2.86 -10.65 -14.21
N PHE A 210 -3.67 -10.59 -13.15
CA PHE A 210 -5.08 -10.19 -13.31
C PHE A 210 -5.29 -8.68 -13.48
N TYR A 211 -4.27 -7.86 -13.23
CA TYR A 211 -4.30 -6.45 -13.63
C TYR A 211 -3.83 -6.23 -15.09
N SER A 212 -3.35 -7.27 -15.79
CA SER A 212 -3.03 -7.20 -17.23
C SER A 212 -4.09 -7.78 -18.17
N ASP A 213 -5.05 -8.58 -17.67
CA ASP A 213 -5.99 -9.34 -18.50
C ASP A 213 -7.41 -8.71 -18.60
N PHE A 214 -7.57 -7.43 -18.25
CA PHE A 214 -8.79 -6.64 -18.49
C PHE A 214 -8.77 -5.91 -19.86
N GLU A 215 -8.27 -6.55 -20.92
CA GLU A 215 -8.62 -6.15 -22.29
C GLU A 215 -9.70 -7.12 -22.82
N PRO A 216 -10.82 -6.63 -23.39
CA PRO A 216 -11.76 -7.50 -24.08
C PRO A 216 -11.07 -8.02 -25.34
N THR A 217 -10.87 -9.33 -25.39
CA THR A 217 -10.46 -10.05 -26.59
C THR A 217 -11.53 -9.88 -27.67
N ASN A 218 -11.27 -9.02 -28.64
CA ASN A 218 -11.77 -9.25 -29.99
C ASN A 218 -10.63 -9.81 -30.83
N THR A 219 -10.84 -11.05 -31.22
CA THR A 219 -10.00 -11.93 -32.02
C THR A 219 -9.60 -11.31 -33.36
N ASN A 220 -8.31 -11.35 -33.71
CA ASN A 220 -7.75 -12.28 -34.71
C ASN A 220 -6.32 -11.91 -35.11
N ALA A 221 -5.58 -12.96 -35.47
CA ALA A 221 -4.29 -13.00 -36.16
C ALA A 221 -3.01 -12.89 -35.30
N ASP A 222 -2.35 -14.05 -35.27
CA ASP A 222 -0.92 -14.32 -35.08
C ASP A 222 0.08 -13.16 -35.08
N GLY A 223 1.05 -13.26 -34.17
CA GLY A 223 2.34 -12.59 -34.29
C GLY A 223 2.77 -11.82 -33.05
N ASP A 224 3.76 -12.38 -32.35
CA ASP A 224 4.60 -11.75 -31.32
C ASP A 224 3.93 -11.21 -30.04
N LYS A 225 4.01 -12.03 -28.98
CA LYS A 225 3.73 -11.65 -27.59
C LYS A 225 4.76 -10.63 -27.08
N MET A 226 4.61 -9.36 -27.45
CA MET A 226 5.07 -8.26 -26.62
C MET A 226 4.15 -8.15 -25.40
N LYS A 227 4.66 -8.60 -24.24
CA LYS A 227 4.06 -8.32 -22.92
C LYS A 227 3.86 -6.81 -22.76
N ARG A 228 2.63 -6.33 -22.93
CA ARG A 228 2.22 -4.99 -22.51
C ARG A 228 2.17 -4.97 -20.98
N ILE A 229 2.94 -4.06 -20.39
CA ILE A 229 2.86 -3.76 -18.95
C ILE A 229 1.60 -2.90 -18.77
N GLY A 230 0.52 -3.51 -18.29
CA GLY A 230 -0.69 -2.78 -17.90
C GLY A 230 -0.51 -2.13 -16.54
N PHE A 231 -0.69 -0.82 -16.46
CA PHE A 231 -1.07 -0.14 -15.22
C PHE A 231 -2.58 0.04 -15.30
N SER A 232 -3.37 -0.65 -14.47
CA SER A 232 -4.82 -0.43 -14.45
C SER A 232 -5.14 0.72 -13.50
N SER A 233 -5.59 1.85 -14.05
CA SER A 233 -6.53 2.72 -13.32
C SER A 233 -7.95 2.26 -13.65
N SER A 234 -8.73 1.91 -12.63
CA SER A 234 -10.17 1.68 -12.77
C SER A 234 -10.86 3.06 -12.70
N LEU A 235 -11.34 3.56 -13.84
CA LEU A 235 -12.14 4.78 -13.90
C LEU A 235 -13.61 4.45 -13.61
N ILE A 236 -14.20 5.16 -12.65
CA ILE A 236 -15.61 5.14 -12.29
C ILE A 236 -16.25 6.37 -12.92
N ILE A 237 -17.27 6.14 -13.75
CA ILE A 237 -17.96 7.18 -14.51
C ILE A 237 -19.38 7.29 -13.97
N ASP A 238 -19.73 8.47 -13.46
CA ASP A 238 -21.00 8.76 -12.79
C ASP A 238 -21.71 9.96 -13.43
N ALA A 239 -21.12 10.54 -14.48
CA ALA A 239 -21.70 11.65 -15.23
C ALA A 239 -21.61 11.41 -16.74
N ILE A 240 -22.55 12.00 -17.47
CA ILE A 240 -22.52 12.04 -18.93
C ILE A 240 -21.26 12.80 -19.36
N HIS A 241 -20.44 12.18 -20.21
CA HIS A 241 -19.22 12.77 -20.74
C HIS A 241 -19.17 12.70 -22.26
N GLN A 242 -18.42 13.62 -22.86
CA GLN A 242 -18.11 13.62 -24.29
C GLN A 242 -16.66 13.17 -24.57
N LEU A 243 -16.01 12.54 -23.60
CA LEU A 243 -14.67 11.97 -23.79
C LEU A 243 -14.71 10.84 -24.81
N SER A 244 -13.78 10.88 -25.75
CA SER A 244 -13.55 9.82 -26.75
C SER A 244 -12.90 8.57 -26.14
N ASP A 245 -13.02 7.44 -26.83
CA ASP A 245 -12.41 6.17 -26.40
C ASP A 245 -10.89 6.30 -26.16
N LYS A 246 -10.21 7.10 -26.98
CA LYS A 246 -8.76 7.35 -26.86
C LYS A 246 -8.41 8.14 -25.60
N GLU A 247 -9.27 9.06 -25.20
CA GLU A 247 -9.11 9.84 -23.96
C GLU A 247 -9.38 8.98 -22.74
N LEU A 248 -10.44 8.16 -22.76
CA LEU A 248 -10.75 7.19 -21.71
C LEU A 248 -9.64 6.14 -21.55
N GLN A 249 -9.10 5.64 -22.65
CA GLN A 249 -7.93 4.74 -22.62
C GLN A 249 -6.70 5.40 -21.99
N LEU A 250 -6.45 6.68 -22.29
CA LEU A 250 -5.35 7.41 -21.66
C LEU A 250 -5.55 7.60 -20.15
N LEU A 251 -6.79 7.85 -19.71
CA LEU A 251 -7.14 7.95 -18.28
C LEU A 251 -6.99 6.60 -17.55
N ASN A 252 -7.29 5.48 -18.21
CA ASN A 252 -7.22 4.13 -17.65
C ASN A 252 -5.81 3.51 -17.62
N ARG A 253 -4.88 3.96 -18.48
CA ARG A 253 -3.50 3.47 -18.51
C ARG A 253 -2.47 4.46 -17.97
N GLY A 254 -2.88 5.72 -17.78
CA GLY A 254 -1.99 6.85 -17.52
C GLY A 254 -1.14 7.25 -18.74
N PRO A 255 -0.43 8.39 -18.67
CA PRO A 255 0.52 8.76 -19.71
C PRO A 255 1.65 7.74 -19.78
N SER A 256 2.10 7.40 -20.98
CA SER A 256 3.23 6.49 -21.15
C SER A 256 4.50 7.14 -20.60
N TYR A 257 5.29 6.42 -19.80
CA TYR A 257 6.56 6.94 -19.30
C TYR A 257 7.46 7.34 -20.47
N VAL A 258 7.72 8.64 -20.59
CA VAL A 258 8.82 9.20 -21.37
C VAL A 258 9.68 9.97 -20.38
N PRO A 259 11.02 9.78 -20.36
CA PRO A 259 11.90 10.48 -19.43
C PRO A 259 11.56 11.99 -19.41
N PRO A 260 11.04 12.53 -18.29
CA PRO A 260 10.42 13.86 -18.25
C PRO A 260 11.33 15.01 -18.66
N GLY A 261 12.65 14.81 -18.64
CA GLY A 261 13.63 15.83 -19.04
C GLY A 261 13.88 15.92 -20.55
N GLN A 262 13.79 14.82 -21.31
CA GLN A 262 14.22 14.81 -22.72
C GLN A 262 13.22 15.52 -23.67
N ILE A 263 11.92 15.51 -23.34
CA ILE A 263 10.90 16.25 -24.12
C ILE A 263 10.98 17.76 -23.86
N SER A 264 11.33 18.17 -22.63
CA SER A 264 11.49 19.60 -22.30
C SER A 264 12.68 20.24 -23.00
N ILE A 265 13.71 19.46 -23.31
CA ILE A 265 14.91 19.92 -24.03
C ILE A 265 14.61 20.27 -25.48
N SER A 266 13.65 19.56 -26.09
CA SER A 266 13.30 19.71 -27.50
C SER A 266 12.19 20.73 -27.77
N SER A 267 11.60 21.34 -26.74
CA SER A 267 10.41 22.21 -26.88
C SER A 267 10.58 23.65 -26.38
N SER A 268 11.72 24.00 -25.77
CA SER A 268 12.07 25.38 -25.43
C SER A 268 13.09 25.91 -26.43
N GLY A 269 12.90 27.12 -26.95
CA GLY A 269 13.90 27.84 -27.76
C GLY A 269 15.15 28.27 -26.99
N GLN A 270 15.49 27.56 -25.91
CA GLN A 270 16.70 27.73 -25.10
C GLN A 270 17.76 26.74 -25.60
N SER A 271 19.04 27.06 -25.39
CA SER A 271 20.12 26.12 -25.74
C SER A 271 19.98 24.84 -24.91
N VAL A 272 20.29 23.70 -25.53
CA VAL A 272 20.23 22.38 -24.89
C VAL A 272 21.08 22.35 -23.62
N ASP A 273 22.25 23.00 -23.64
CA ASP A 273 23.18 23.09 -22.52
C ASP A 273 22.60 23.85 -21.32
N ASP A 274 21.87 24.93 -21.55
CA ASP A 274 21.26 25.71 -20.47
C ASP A 274 20.14 24.94 -19.77
N ILE A 275 19.38 24.15 -20.54
CA ILE A 275 18.31 23.31 -20.02
C ILE A 275 18.90 22.16 -19.20
N ILE A 276 19.96 21.53 -19.69
CA ILE A 276 20.67 20.45 -18.97
C ILE A 276 21.24 21.00 -17.65
N LYS A 277 21.92 22.15 -17.66
CA LYS A 277 22.43 22.80 -16.43
C LYS A 277 21.32 23.07 -15.43
N LYS A 278 20.17 23.61 -15.88
CA LYS A 278 19.02 23.89 -15.01
C LYS A 278 18.40 22.63 -14.42
N LYS A 279 18.37 21.52 -15.16
CA LYS A 279 17.84 20.23 -14.71
C LYS A 279 18.80 19.47 -13.80
N TYR A 280 20.11 19.67 -13.97
CA TYR A 280 21.15 19.07 -13.14
C TYR A 280 21.31 19.77 -11.78
N ALA A 281 21.05 21.08 -11.69
CA ALA A 281 21.26 21.86 -10.47
C ALA A 281 20.62 21.28 -9.17
N PRO A 282 19.38 20.75 -9.17
CA PRO A 282 18.82 20.12 -7.98
C PRO A 282 19.57 18.84 -7.56
N LEU A 283 20.01 18.03 -8.53
CA LEU A 283 20.78 16.81 -8.27
C LEU A 283 22.16 17.17 -7.70
N LYS A 284 22.83 18.16 -8.31
CA LYS A 284 24.09 18.69 -7.79
C LYS A 284 23.96 19.16 -6.34
N HIS A 285 22.92 19.93 -6.03
CA HIS A 285 22.67 20.40 -4.67
C HIS A 285 22.48 19.23 -3.67
N GLN A 286 21.73 18.20 -4.04
CA GLN A 286 21.53 17.02 -3.21
C GLN A 286 22.83 16.22 -2.99
N LEU A 287 23.65 16.07 -4.03
CA LEU A 287 24.96 15.44 -3.95
C LEU A 287 25.89 16.22 -3.02
N SER A 288 25.99 17.54 -3.17
CA SER A 288 26.80 18.38 -2.28
C SER A 288 26.33 18.31 -0.83
N CYS A 289 25.01 18.29 -0.58
CA CYS A 289 24.46 18.06 0.76
C CYS A 289 24.86 16.70 1.33
N LEU A 290 24.79 15.62 0.53
CA LEU A 290 25.21 14.28 0.94
C LEU A 290 26.71 14.22 1.23
N PHE A 291 27.55 14.77 0.36
CA PHE A 291 29.00 14.80 0.55
C PHE A 291 29.39 15.58 1.80
N SER A 292 28.72 16.70 2.08
CA SER A 292 28.92 17.46 3.32
C SER A 292 28.51 16.66 4.57
N LYS A 293 27.38 15.94 4.50
CA LYS A 293 26.83 15.16 5.62
C LYS A 293 27.72 13.98 6.00
N TYR A 294 28.40 13.37 5.02
CA TYR A 294 29.28 12.22 5.23
C TYR A 294 30.77 12.56 5.17
N HIS A 295 31.13 13.85 5.23
CA HIS A 295 32.51 14.34 5.22
C HIS A 295 33.37 13.74 4.09
N VAL A 296 32.80 13.64 2.89
CA VAL A 296 33.52 13.13 1.71
C VAL A 296 34.59 14.14 1.29
N ASN A 297 35.78 13.65 0.98
CA ASN A 297 36.89 14.48 0.53
C ASN A 297 36.52 15.31 -0.72
N ILE A 298 36.91 16.58 -0.76
CA ILE A 298 36.57 17.55 -1.81
C ILE A 298 37.00 17.05 -3.20
N ALA A 299 38.22 16.51 -3.35
CA ALA A 299 38.71 16.03 -4.64
C ALA A 299 37.88 14.84 -5.17
N LEU A 300 37.51 13.92 -4.29
CA LEU A 300 36.63 12.78 -4.60
C LEU A 300 35.19 13.23 -4.88
N SER A 301 34.69 14.24 -4.17
CA SER A 301 33.37 14.80 -4.42
C SER A 301 33.31 15.44 -5.80
N MET A 302 34.34 16.18 -6.21
CA MET A 302 34.43 16.79 -7.54
C MET A 302 34.51 15.73 -8.65
N GLU A 303 35.30 14.67 -8.45
CA GLU A 303 35.40 13.56 -9.41
C GLU A 303 34.05 12.86 -9.61
N ILE A 304 33.30 12.61 -8.53
CA ILE A 304 31.99 11.96 -8.59
C ILE A 304 30.95 12.91 -9.18
N GLU A 305 30.92 14.18 -8.78
CA GLU A 305 30.02 15.18 -9.38
C GLU A 305 30.27 15.29 -10.88
N GLN A 306 31.53 15.29 -11.31
CA GLN A 306 31.89 15.38 -12.73
C GLN A 306 31.47 14.12 -13.50
N LYS A 307 31.76 12.92 -12.99
CA LYS A 307 31.28 11.66 -13.61
C LYS A 307 29.77 11.60 -13.74
N ILE A 308 29.03 12.05 -12.73
CA ILE A 308 27.56 12.09 -12.77
C ILE A 308 27.09 13.18 -13.74
N SER A 309 27.76 14.34 -13.78
CA SER A 309 27.44 15.43 -14.71
C SER A 309 27.65 15.02 -16.16
N ASP A 310 28.75 14.33 -16.47
CA ASP A 310 29.07 13.85 -17.81
C ASP A 310 28.03 12.81 -18.26
N GLN A 311 27.72 11.83 -17.40
CA GLN A 311 26.68 10.83 -17.68
C GLN A 311 25.28 11.44 -17.81
N PHE A 312 24.97 12.47 -17.01
CA PHE A 312 23.70 13.20 -17.11
C PHE A 312 23.62 13.94 -18.44
N THR A 313 24.71 14.61 -18.85
CA THR A 313 24.78 15.33 -20.13
C THR A 313 24.64 14.38 -21.32
N ASP A 314 25.30 13.22 -21.28
CA ASP A 314 25.20 12.18 -22.30
C ASP A 314 23.77 11.65 -22.43
N LEU A 315 23.09 11.38 -21.30
CA LEU A 315 21.69 10.91 -21.28
C LEU A 315 20.73 11.89 -21.95
N PHE A 316 20.97 13.19 -21.79
CA PHE A 316 20.10 14.25 -22.32
C PHE A 316 20.50 14.75 -23.72
N SER A 317 21.69 14.39 -24.19
CA SER A 317 22.18 14.68 -25.55
C SER A 317 21.70 13.68 -26.60
N VAL A 318 21.20 12.50 -26.20
CA VAL A 318 20.63 11.52 -27.12
C VAL A 318 19.25 12.00 -27.61
N PRO A 319 19.06 12.21 -28.93
CA PRO A 319 17.77 12.64 -29.46
C PRO A 319 16.71 11.55 -29.26
N ILE A 320 15.53 11.95 -28.80
CA ILE A 320 14.39 11.04 -28.66
C ILE A 320 14.00 10.52 -30.05
N PRO A 321 13.84 9.20 -30.24
CA PRO A 321 13.28 8.63 -31.46
C PRO A 321 11.98 9.34 -31.89
N SER A 322 11.86 9.71 -33.17
CA SER A 322 10.76 10.53 -33.70
C SER A 322 9.37 9.94 -33.38
N ASN A 323 9.26 8.61 -33.35
CA ASN A 323 8.05 7.89 -32.98
C ASN A 323 7.66 8.09 -31.49
N LEU A 324 8.62 8.16 -30.57
CA LEU A 324 8.36 8.44 -29.16
C LEU A 324 8.01 9.92 -28.93
N GLN A 325 8.62 10.82 -29.69
CA GLN A 325 8.27 12.25 -29.66
C GLN A 325 6.85 12.49 -30.18
N GLN A 326 6.51 11.92 -31.34
CA GLN A 326 5.15 11.98 -31.89
C GLN A 326 4.11 11.41 -30.93
N ARG A 327 4.40 10.25 -30.31
CA ARG A 327 3.53 9.66 -29.29
C ARG A 327 3.35 10.58 -28.07
N ALA A 328 4.42 11.17 -27.57
CA ALA A 328 4.36 12.08 -26.42
C ALA A 328 3.56 13.35 -26.71
N LEU A 329 3.74 13.94 -27.91
CA LEU A 329 2.96 15.08 -28.36
C LEU A 329 1.48 14.70 -28.50
N TYR A 330 1.20 13.54 -29.07
CA TYR A 330 -0.17 13.01 -29.18
C TYR A 330 -0.84 12.83 -27.80
N GLU A 331 -0.16 12.18 -26.84
CA GLU A 331 -0.70 12.04 -25.47
C GLU A 331 -0.86 13.40 -24.77
N LYS A 332 0.03 14.36 -25.01
CA LYS A 332 -0.12 15.74 -24.52
C LYS A 332 -1.36 16.42 -25.10
N HIS A 333 -1.62 16.26 -26.40
CA HIS A 333 -2.83 16.78 -27.04
C HIS A 333 -4.09 16.13 -26.48
N LEU A 334 -4.09 14.82 -26.25
CA LEU A 334 -5.18 14.12 -25.58
C LEU A 334 -5.42 14.67 -24.16
N LEU A 335 -4.37 14.90 -23.36
CA LEU A 335 -4.52 15.50 -22.03
C LEU A 335 -5.11 16.92 -22.09
N GLN A 336 -4.74 17.71 -23.09
CA GLN A 336 -5.31 19.05 -23.30
C GLN A 336 -6.79 18.96 -23.69
N SER A 337 -7.13 18.02 -24.57
CA SER A 337 -8.51 17.75 -24.98
C SER A 337 -9.38 17.28 -23.81
N ILE A 338 -8.88 16.36 -22.98
CA ILE A 338 -9.54 15.93 -21.75
C ILE A 338 -9.81 17.14 -20.84
N ARG A 339 -8.79 17.97 -20.58
CA ARG A 339 -8.96 19.17 -19.73
C ARG A 339 -9.99 20.13 -20.29
N TYR A 340 -9.99 20.34 -21.60
CA TYR A 340 -10.98 21.17 -22.27
C TYR A 340 -12.39 20.59 -22.09
N SER A 341 -12.56 19.28 -22.33
CA SER A 341 -13.84 18.58 -22.17
C SER A 341 -14.35 18.60 -20.73
N LEU A 342 -13.46 18.43 -19.74
CA LEU A 342 -13.81 18.52 -18.33
C LEU A 342 -14.33 19.94 -17.98
N ASN A 343 -13.64 20.97 -18.43
CA ASN A 343 -14.04 22.35 -18.17
C ASN A 343 -15.33 22.74 -18.90
N ALA A 344 -15.47 22.37 -20.18
CA ALA A 344 -16.64 22.68 -21.00
C ALA A 344 -17.92 22.02 -20.47
N ASN A 345 -17.80 20.79 -19.96
CA ASN A 345 -18.95 20.00 -19.48
C ASN A 345 -19.15 20.07 -17.96
N ASN A 346 -18.43 20.96 -17.26
CA ASN A 346 -18.50 21.11 -15.80
C ASN A 346 -18.28 19.76 -15.05
N LEU A 347 -17.29 18.99 -15.48
CA LEU A 347 -16.95 17.69 -14.94
C LEU A 347 -15.72 17.76 -14.04
N ILE A 348 -15.63 16.84 -13.08
CA ILE A 348 -14.51 16.70 -12.16
C ILE A 348 -13.91 15.30 -12.27
N LEU A 349 -12.59 15.24 -12.42
CA LEU A 349 -11.80 14.01 -12.35
C LEU A 349 -10.97 14.00 -11.06
N ARG A 350 -11.21 13.05 -10.15
CA ARG A 350 -10.51 12.91 -8.86
C ARG A 350 -10.11 11.48 -8.60
N ARG A 351 -9.04 11.28 -7.83
CA ARG A 351 -8.75 9.96 -7.27
C ARG A 351 -9.76 9.66 -6.16
N THR A 352 -10.21 8.42 -6.03
CA THR A 352 -11.04 7.98 -4.90
C THR A 352 -10.24 7.92 -3.60
N ALA A 353 -10.94 7.90 -2.47
CA ALA A 353 -10.35 7.85 -1.13
C ALA A 353 -9.74 6.47 -0.79
N ASP A 354 -10.05 5.44 -1.56
CA ASP A 354 -9.46 4.12 -1.39
C ASP A 354 -7.97 4.11 -1.81
N ASN A 355 -7.23 3.15 -1.25
CA ASN A 355 -5.82 2.95 -1.62
C ASN A 355 -5.64 2.36 -3.02
N MET A 356 -6.75 2.08 -3.72
CA MET A 356 -6.77 1.62 -5.09
C MET A 356 -6.48 2.83 -6.00
N ASN A 357 -5.80 2.62 -7.13
CA ASN A 357 -5.52 3.70 -8.10
C ASN A 357 -6.76 3.98 -8.97
N THR A 358 -7.89 4.17 -8.32
CA THR A 358 -9.22 4.36 -8.89
C THR A 358 -9.46 5.85 -9.07
N PHE A 359 -10.09 6.21 -10.20
CA PHE A 359 -10.42 7.59 -10.52
C PHE A 359 -11.93 7.72 -10.68
N TYR A 360 -12.47 8.81 -10.20
CA TYR A 360 -13.85 9.20 -10.28
C TYR A 360 -14.01 10.33 -11.30
N LEU A 361 -14.91 10.14 -12.26
CA LEU A 361 -15.38 11.17 -13.20
C LEU A 361 -16.86 11.46 -12.92
N GLY A 362 -17.15 12.67 -12.47
CA GLY A 362 -18.51 13.10 -12.11
C GLY A 362 -18.79 14.57 -12.42
N ASN A 363 -19.97 15.04 -12.02
CA ASN A 363 -20.35 16.44 -12.17
C ASN A 363 -19.68 17.30 -11.07
N LEU A 364 -19.04 18.41 -11.47
CA LEU A 364 -18.34 19.30 -10.55
C LEU A 364 -19.30 19.98 -9.56
N GLN A 365 -20.44 20.48 -10.03
CA GLN A 365 -21.39 21.20 -9.18
C GLN A 365 -22.03 20.28 -8.14
N GLU A 366 -22.39 19.05 -8.52
CA GLU A 366 -22.90 18.05 -7.59
C GLU A 366 -21.87 17.68 -6.54
N PHE A 367 -20.63 17.42 -6.96
CA PHE A 367 -19.51 17.15 -6.07
C PHE A 367 -19.29 18.30 -5.08
N GLU A 368 -19.32 19.54 -5.57
CA GLU A 368 -19.16 20.73 -4.76
C GLU A 368 -20.30 20.95 -3.78
N THR A 369 -21.53 20.63 -4.17
CA THR A 369 -22.72 20.68 -3.30
C THR A 369 -22.59 19.66 -2.19
N LYS A 370 -22.22 18.41 -2.50
CA LYS A 370 -21.96 17.36 -1.51
C LYS A 370 -20.86 17.75 -0.52
N ALA A 371 -19.80 18.41 -1.00
CA ALA A 371 -18.71 18.87 -0.14
C ALA A 371 -19.14 20.00 0.81
N TYR A 372 -19.95 20.93 0.31
CA TYR A 372 -20.53 22.00 1.13
C TYR A 372 -21.55 21.46 2.15
N ASP A 373 -22.39 20.52 1.73
CA ASP A 373 -23.33 19.81 2.59
C ASP A 373 -22.61 19.08 3.72
N TYR A 374 -21.48 18.43 3.43
CA TYR A 374 -20.65 17.77 4.44
C TYR A 374 -20.17 18.77 5.50
N LEU A 375 -19.65 19.92 5.09
CA LEU A 375 -19.15 20.95 6.00
C LEU A 375 -20.25 21.66 6.79
N SER A 376 -21.41 21.89 6.18
CA SER A 376 -22.53 22.59 6.82
C SER A 376 -23.32 21.71 7.79
N LYS A 377 -23.46 20.41 7.48
CA LYS A 377 -24.16 19.44 8.33
C LYS A 377 -23.28 18.91 9.47
N SER A 378 -21.96 19.01 9.34
CA SER A 378 -21.03 18.53 10.36
C SER A 378 -20.78 19.60 11.43
N ASP A 379 -20.97 19.23 12.69
CA ASP A 379 -20.62 20.05 13.86
C ASP A 379 -19.13 20.03 14.21
N ALA A 380 -18.32 19.33 13.40
CA ALA A 380 -16.89 19.19 13.59
C ALA A 380 -16.09 20.38 13.07
N TYR A 381 -16.69 21.21 12.22
CA TYR A 381 -16.03 22.32 11.55
C TYR A 381 -16.63 23.65 11.97
N LYS A 382 -15.78 24.62 12.30
CA LYS A 382 -16.20 25.99 12.57
C LYS A 382 -15.49 26.95 11.60
N ALA A 383 -16.27 27.71 10.84
CA ALA A 383 -15.73 28.81 10.05
C ALA A 383 -15.27 29.92 11.00
N LEU A 384 -14.00 30.32 10.89
CA LEU A 384 -13.44 31.42 11.65
C LEU A 384 -13.71 32.75 10.96
N LEU A 385 -13.46 32.82 9.66
CA LEU A 385 -13.54 34.06 8.88
C LEU A 385 -13.95 33.81 7.43
N ASN A 386 -14.66 34.77 6.86
CA ASN A 386 -14.99 34.83 5.44
C ASN A 386 -14.02 35.78 4.75
N LYS A 387 -13.58 35.42 3.54
CA LYS A 387 -12.87 36.33 2.64
C LYS A 387 -13.86 37.33 2.05
N ASP A 388 -14.36 38.26 2.86
CA ASP A 388 -15.05 39.41 2.28
C ASP A 388 -14.03 40.31 1.56
N LYS A 389 -14.50 40.83 0.44
CA LYS A 389 -13.70 41.46 -0.62
C LYS A 389 -12.96 42.68 -0.08
N ASP A 390 -11.69 42.78 -0.47
CA ASP A 390 -10.85 43.98 -0.56
C ASP A 390 -9.55 44.01 0.26
N ASN A 391 -9.36 43.17 1.30
CA ASN A 391 -8.08 43.11 2.05
C ASN A 391 -7.57 41.69 2.41
N GLY A 392 -8.13 40.65 1.78
CA GLY A 392 -7.95 39.26 2.23
C GLY A 392 -6.50 38.76 2.32
N GLY A 393 -5.60 39.16 1.43
CA GLY A 393 -4.22 38.62 1.43
C GLY A 393 -3.40 38.98 2.68
N GLN A 394 -3.51 40.22 3.18
CA GLN A 394 -2.73 40.69 4.32
C GLN A 394 -3.34 40.23 5.65
N GLN A 395 -4.67 40.19 5.76
CA GLN A 395 -5.37 39.78 6.98
C GLN A 395 -5.06 38.32 7.36
N TRP A 396 -5.02 37.40 6.38
CA TRP A 396 -4.68 36.00 6.63
C TRP A 396 -3.23 35.79 7.06
N GLN A 397 -2.30 36.54 6.47
CA GLN A 397 -0.89 36.48 6.84
C GLN A 397 -0.71 36.92 8.30
N THR A 398 -1.43 37.97 8.72
CA THR A 398 -1.42 38.47 10.09
C THR A 398 -1.98 37.45 11.08
N GLU A 399 -3.09 36.78 10.76
CA GLU A 399 -3.67 35.75 11.65
C GLU A 399 -2.82 34.49 11.74
N LEU A 400 -2.21 34.05 10.63
CA LEU A 400 -1.24 32.97 10.65
C LEU A 400 -0.04 33.32 11.53
N ASN A 401 0.46 34.56 11.42
CA ASN A 401 1.56 35.03 12.27
C ASN A 401 1.14 35.06 13.75
N GLN A 402 -0.05 35.57 14.07
CA GLN A 402 -0.58 35.58 15.44
C GLN A 402 -0.76 34.16 16.00
N MET A 403 -1.22 33.20 15.18
CA MET A 403 -1.32 31.80 15.57
C MET A 403 0.06 31.20 15.86
N VAL A 404 1.04 31.45 14.98
CA VAL A 404 2.42 31.00 15.16
C VAL A 404 3.05 31.62 16.42
N GLU A 405 2.84 32.91 16.67
CA GLU A 405 3.29 33.61 17.87
C GLU A 405 2.67 33.01 19.13
N SER A 406 1.34 32.84 19.15
CA SER A 406 0.62 32.18 20.26
C SER A 406 1.16 30.78 20.56
N MET A 407 1.38 29.97 19.52
CA MET A 407 1.96 28.63 19.67
C MET A 407 3.37 28.68 20.22
N ASN A 408 4.22 29.58 19.71
CA ASN A 408 5.59 29.73 20.18
C ASN A 408 5.66 30.23 21.62
N LEU A 409 4.76 31.15 22.03
CA LEU A 409 4.63 31.60 23.42
C LEU A 409 4.22 30.45 24.36
N LEU A 410 3.30 29.58 23.93
CA LEU A 410 2.91 28.40 24.69
C LEU A 410 4.08 27.40 24.81
N LEU A 411 4.85 27.19 23.75
CA LEU A 411 6.05 26.35 23.78
C LEU A 411 7.15 26.96 24.68
N GLU A 412 7.30 28.27 24.67
CA GLU A 412 8.25 28.99 25.52
C GLU A 412 7.87 28.91 27.00
N SER A 413 6.58 29.02 27.32
CA SER A 413 6.07 28.75 28.67
C SER A 413 6.41 27.33 29.14
N LEU A 414 6.21 26.31 28.30
CA LEU A 414 6.59 24.94 28.62
C LEU A 414 8.11 24.77 28.86
N LYS A 415 8.94 25.48 28.10
CA LYS A 415 10.39 25.52 28.33
C LYS A 415 10.74 26.19 29.66
N ASN A 416 10.15 27.34 29.97
CA ASN A 416 10.40 28.10 31.20
C ASN A 416 10.02 27.31 32.45
N HIS A 417 8.95 26.51 32.37
CA HIS A 417 8.55 25.57 33.43
C HIS A 417 9.36 24.25 33.44
N LYS A 418 10.42 24.14 32.64
CA LYS A 418 11.25 22.92 32.49
C LYS A 418 10.45 21.67 32.08
N ALA A 419 9.26 21.85 31.50
CA ALA A 419 8.41 20.78 31.00
C ALA A 419 8.91 20.23 29.65
N VAL A 420 9.68 21.04 28.92
CA VAL A 420 10.33 20.75 27.63
C VAL A 420 11.79 21.18 27.71
N ASN A 421 12.74 20.35 27.26
CA ASN A 421 14.16 20.72 27.23
C ASN A 421 14.47 21.65 26.04
N ILE A 422 15.65 22.30 26.07
CA ILE A 422 16.07 23.27 25.04
C ILE A 422 16.10 22.64 23.64
N ASP A 423 16.57 21.40 23.53
CA ASP A 423 16.67 20.70 22.25
C ASP A 423 15.29 20.41 21.64
N LEU A 424 14.34 19.95 22.45
CA LEU A 424 12.97 19.70 22.02
C LEU A 424 12.25 21.02 21.69
N PHE A 425 12.46 22.07 22.47
CA PHE A 425 11.95 23.41 22.16
C PHE A 425 12.42 23.87 20.78
N ASN A 426 13.73 23.80 20.50
CA ASN A 426 14.30 24.20 19.21
C ASN A 426 13.77 23.36 18.03
N ARG A 427 13.48 22.08 18.27
CA ARG A 427 12.85 21.19 17.27
C ARG A 427 11.39 21.54 16.99
N LEU A 428 10.65 21.98 18.00
CA LEU A 428 9.21 22.26 17.91
C LEU A 428 8.90 23.70 17.47
N LEU A 429 9.83 24.64 17.69
CA LEU A 429 9.66 26.05 17.34
C LEU A 429 9.23 26.22 15.88
N VAL A 430 8.25 27.08 15.66
CA VAL A 430 7.65 27.31 14.34
C VAL A 430 8.18 28.61 13.74
N ASP A 431 8.65 28.53 12.50
CA ASP A 431 9.12 29.67 11.71
C ASP A 431 7.99 30.14 10.79
N ALA A 432 7.41 31.31 11.09
CA ALA A 432 6.29 31.88 10.35
C ALA A 432 6.57 32.00 8.83
N SER A 433 7.82 32.26 8.44
CA SER A 433 8.19 32.39 7.02
C SER A 433 8.07 31.09 6.21
N LYS A 434 8.03 29.93 6.91
CA LYS A 434 7.98 28.59 6.30
C LYS A 434 6.61 27.93 6.43
N VAL A 435 5.68 28.55 7.16
CA VAL A 435 4.33 28.02 7.38
C VAL A 435 3.45 28.32 6.17
N LYS A 436 2.62 27.33 5.81
CA LYS A 436 1.54 27.49 4.83
C LYS A 436 0.25 26.98 5.44
N LEU A 437 -0.85 27.67 5.14
CA LEU A 437 -2.17 27.24 5.57
C LEU A 437 -2.52 25.92 4.87
N PRO A 438 -2.86 24.86 5.63
CA PRO A 438 -3.37 23.62 5.07
C PRO A 438 -4.60 23.84 4.20
N TYR A 439 -4.72 23.08 3.12
CA TYR A 439 -5.90 23.06 2.27
C TYR A 439 -6.73 21.82 2.59
N LEU A 440 -8.01 22.01 2.89
CA LEU A 440 -8.98 20.94 2.98
C LEU A 440 -9.49 20.61 1.57
N TYR A 441 -9.44 19.36 1.18
CA TYR A 441 -10.06 18.86 -0.04
C TYR A 441 -10.84 17.58 0.25
N PHE A 442 -11.74 17.22 -0.65
CA PHE A 442 -12.57 16.04 -0.52
C PHE A 442 -12.18 15.00 -1.55
N LEU A 443 -12.19 13.74 -1.15
CA LEU A 443 -12.04 12.59 -2.05
C LEU A 443 -13.36 11.80 -2.09
N PRO A 444 -13.79 11.33 -3.27
CA PRO A 444 -14.95 10.47 -3.39
C PRO A 444 -14.66 9.09 -2.78
N ASP A 445 -15.58 8.61 -1.95
CA ASP A 445 -15.63 7.25 -1.44
C ASP A 445 -16.83 6.53 -2.07
N VAL A 446 -16.49 5.47 -2.80
CA VAL A 446 -17.37 4.60 -3.59
C VAL A 446 -17.67 3.28 -2.87
N SER A 447 -17.34 3.18 -1.58
CA SER A 447 -17.60 1.99 -0.75
C SER A 447 -19.09 1.69 -0.54
N LYS A 448 -19.98 2.65 -0.82
CA LYS A 448 -21.44 2.46 -0.77
C LYS A 448 -21.98 2.18 -2.17
N GLU A 449 -22.77 1.12 -2.30
CA GLU A 449 -23.52 0.83 -3.52
C GLU A 449 -24.49 1.99 -3.82
N ASN A 450 -24.42 2.54 -5.04
CA ASN A 450 -25.32 3.55 -5.61
C ASN A 450 -25.24 5.00 -5.07
N GLU A 451 -24.33 5.33 -4.15
CA GLU A 451 -24.19 6.72 -3.68
C GLU A 451 -22.74 7.08 -3.36
N ILE A 452 -22.28 8.22 -3.90
CA ILE A 452 -20.93 8.73 -3.65
C ILE A 452 -20.92 9.56 -2.39
N SER A 453 -20.16 9.08 -1.41
CA SER A 453 -19.83 9.84 -0.21
C SER A 453 -18.51 10.57 -0.38
N LEU A 454 -18.29 11.62 0.41
CA LEU A 454 -17.05 12.39 0.37
C LEU A 454 -16.29 12.23 1.68
N VAL A 455 -14.97 12.06 1.57
CA VAL A 455 -14.04 11.96 2.70
C VAL A 455 -13.16 13.21 2.73
N PRO A 456 -13.10 13.95 3.85
CA PRO A 456 -12.24 15.12 3.99
C PRO A 456 -10.76 14.72 4.14
N TYR A 457 -9.87 15.47 3.51
CA TYR A 457 -8.41 15.34 3.61
C TYR A 457 -7.75 16.71 3.76
N ILE A 458 -6.82 16.83 4.70
CA ILE A 458 -6.14 18.09 5.02
C ILE A 458 -4.64 17.98 4.69
N THR A 459 -4.09 18.94 3.96
CA THR A 459 -2.66 18.97 3.64
C THR A 459 -1.82 19.57 4.78
N SER A 460 -1.18 18.73 5.60
CA SER A 460 -0.54 19.18 6.84
C SER A 460 0.98 19.43 6.78
N LYS A 461 1.69 19.04 5.72
CA LYS A 461 3.18 19.01 5.67
C LYS A 461 3.89 20.35 5.93
N HIS A 462 3.22 21.48 5.75
CA HIS A 462 3.74 22.83 6.00
C HIS A 462 2.89 23.63 7.01
N SER A 463 1.99 22.96 7.75
CA SER A 463 1.20 23.62 8.78
C SER A 463 2.08 24.03 9.96
N ALA A 464 1.63 25.02 10.74
CA ALA A 464 2.27 25.40 11.99
C ALA A 464 2.31 24.22 12.99
N THR A 465 1.28 23.39 12.99
CA THR A 465 1.11 22.24 13.90
C THR A 465 1.89 21.00 13.49
N TRP A 466 2.44 20.95 12.27
CA TRP A 466 3.08 19.75 11.69
C TRP A 466 4.22 19.20 12.54
N ARG A 467 5.11 20.07 13.05
CA ARG A 467 6.26 19.64 13.84
C ARG A 467 5.83 18.99 15.15
N ILE A 468 4.83 19.57 15.81
CA ILE A 468 4.25 19.05 17.06
C ILE A 468 3.54 17.72 16.78
N GLY A 469 2.68 17.66 15.76
CA GLY A 469 1.96 16.43 15.39
C GLY A 469 2.91 15.29 15.02
N LYS A 470 3.96 15.59 14.24
CA LYS A 470 5.00 14.60 13.89
C LYS A 470 5.73 14.10 15.12
N TYR A 471 6.14 14.99 16.02
CA TYR A 471 6.81 14.60 17.26
C TYR A 471 5.91 13.74 18.15
N LEU A 472 4.65 14.14 18.35
CA LEU A 472 3.68 13.37 19.13
C LEU A 472 3.44 11.98 18.53
N ASN A 473 3.34 11.87 17.20
CA ASN A 473 3.21 10.58 16.53
C ASN A 473 4.48 9.73 16.71
N GLU A 474 5.68 10.29 16.55
CA GLU A 474 6.94 9.58 16.77
C GLU A 474 7.09 9.10 18.23
N LEU A 475 6.61 9.87 19.20
CA LEU A 475 6.65 9.54 20.62
C LEU A 475 5.59 8.49 21.01
N LEU A 476 4.34 8.70 20.61
CA LEU A 476 3.20 7.87 21.05
C LEU A 476 3.05 6.59 20.23
N ARG A 477 3.32 6.61 18.92
CA ARG A 477 3.01 5.48 18.03
C ARG A 477 3.68 4.17 18.46
N PRO A 478 5.00 4.13 18.78
CA PRO A 478 5.65 2.90 19.22
C PRO A 478 5.05 2.35 20.52
N PHE A 479 4.67 3.25 21.44
CA PHE A 479 4.08 2.89 22.72
C PHE A 479 2.67 2.32 22.54
N VAL A 480 1.83 2.98 21.75
CA VAL A 480 0.49 2.52 21.40
C VAL A 480 0.56 1.18 20.67
N ASP A 481 1.41 1.06 19.66
CA ASP A 481 1.54 -0.17 18.85
C ASP A 481 2.02 -1.37 19.67
N LYS A 482 2.80 -1.14 20.75
CA LYS A 482 3.25 -2.17 21.69
C LYS A 482 2.11 -2.62 22.60
N ASN A 483 1.46 -1.68 23.29
CA ASN A 483 0.43 -1.99 24.28
C ASN A 483 -0.89 -2.47 23.66
N LEU A 484 -1.23 -2.01 22.46
CA LEU A 484 -2.42 -2.44 21.71
C LEU A 484 -2.12 -3.53 20.67
N SER A 485 -0.92 -4.13 20.70
CA SER A 485 -0.50 -5.14 19.71
C SER A 485 -1.41 -6.37 19.67
N THR A 486 -2.06 -6.72 20.77
CA THR A 486 -2.97 -7.86 20.88
C THR A 486 -4.33 -7.56 20.24
N THR A 487 -4.85 -6.35 20.45
CA THR A 487 -6.19 -5.92 20.01
C THR A 487 -6.24 -5.25 18.63
N THR A 488 -5.09 -4.78 18.12
CA THR A 488 -5.03 -4.05 16.84
C THR A 488 -4.70 -4.98 15.68
N PHE A 489 -5.48 -4.96 14.60
CA PHE A 489 -5.13 -5.65 13.35
C PHE A 489 -4.22 -4.77 12.49
N ARG A 490 -3.02 -5.26 12.17
CA ARG A 490 -2.04 -4.47 11.41
C ARG A 490 -2.18 -4.63 9.90
N ASP A 491 -2.40 -5.85 9.47
CA ASP A 491 -2.55 -6.23 8.07
C ASP A 491 -3.37 -7.53 7.95
N GLU A 492 -3.64 -7.92 6.71
CA GLU A 492 -4.42 -9.14 6.41
C GLU A 492 -3.74 -10.42 6.98
N PRO A 493 -2.42 -10.63 6.87
CA PRO A 493 -1.74 -11.74 7.55
C PRO A 493 -1.92 -11.76 9.08
N ASP A 494 -1.77 -10.61 9.74
CA ASP A 494 -1.92 -10.47 11.19
C ASP A 494 -3.35 -10.77 11.63
N PHE A 495 -4.34 -10.25 10.88
CA PHE A 495 -5.75 -10.56 11.10
C PHE A 495 -6.01 -12.07 10.99
N MET A 496 -5.55 -12.72 9.91
CA MET A 496 -5.78 -14.15 9.70
C MET A 496 -5.11 -15.01 10.77
N ARG A 497 -3.92 -14.61 11.24
CA ARG A 497 -3.25 -15.30 12.34
C ARG A 497 -4.08 -15.19 13.62
N LYS A 498 -4.48 -13.98 14.03
CA LYS A 498 -5.28 -13.76 15.24
C LYS A 498 -6.64 -14.42 15.17
N LEU A 499 -7.28 -14.41 14.00
CA LEU A 499 -8.53 -15.13 13.78
C LEU A 499 -8.35 -16.64 13.93
N ASN A 500 -7.26 -17.21 13.39
CA ASN A 500 -6.97 -18.63 13.59
C ASN A 500 -6.70 -18.96 15.05
N ASP A 501 -6.01 -18.09 15.79
CA ASP A 501 -5.79 -18.27 17.23
C ASP A 501 -7.14 -18.25 17.99
N TYR A 502 -7.99 -17.27 17.71
CA TYR A 502 -9.35 -17.17 18.28
C TYR A 502 -10.22 -18.41 17.98
N VAL A 503 -10.14 -18.95 16.76
CA VAL A 503 -10.94 -20.09 16.30
C VAL A 503 -10.39 -21.43 16.83
N TYR A 504 -9.09 -21.67 16.67
CA TYR A 504 -8.50 -23.01 16.85
C TYR A 504 -7.75 -23.16 18.16
N VAL A 505 -7.10 -22.10 18.64
CA VAL A 505 -6.33 -22.12 19.89
C VAL A 505 -7.27 -21.85 21.07
N GLU A 506 -8.03 -20.76 21.01
CA GLU A 506 -8.92 -20.34 22.10
C GLU A 506 -10.30 -21.02 22.03
N ARG A 507 -10.68 -21.59 20.87
CA ARG A 507 -11.97 -22.26 20.64
C ARG A 507 -13.18 -21.36 20.96
N HIS A 508 -13.04 -20.07 20.72
CA HIS A 508 -14.07 -19.07 20.98
C HIS A 508 -15.11 -18.97 19.84
N LEU A 509 -14.76 -19.39 18.62
CA LEU A 509 -15.71 -19.48 17.52
C LEU A 509 -16.58 -20.74 17.65
N ARG A 510 -17.86 -20.57 17.96
CA ARG A 510 -18.85 -21.65 18.13
C ARG A 510 -19.99 -21.48 17.14
N ALA A 511 -20.81 -22.52 16.98
CA ALA A 511 -22.04 -22.44 16.17
C ALA A 511 -23.02 -21.35 16.64
N THR A 512 -22.88 -20.90 17.90
CA THR A 512 -23.68 -19.82 18.49
C THR A 512 -23.03 -18.44 18.38
N THR A 513 -21.87 -18.31 17.74
CA THR A 513 -21.19 -17.02 17.59
C THR A 513 -21.95 -16.12 16.61
N LEU A 514 -22.32 -14.93 17.08
CA LEU A 514 -22.96 -13.91 16.26
C LEU A 514 -21.89 -13.00 15.65
N PHE A 515 -21.96 -12.80 14.34
CA PHE A 515 -21.16 -11.79 13.66
C PHE A 515 -21.95 -10.49 13.63
N CYS A 516 -21.34 -9.42 14.13
CA CYS A 516 -21.89 -8.07 14.02
C CYS A 516 -20.96 -7.21 13.16
N THR A 517 -21.56 -6.41 12.28
CA THR A 517 -20.85 -5.40 11.50
C THR A 517 -21.17 -4.05 12.10
N ILE A 518 -20.18 -3.43 12.73
CA ILE A 518 -20.29 -2.06 13.24
C ILE A 518 -19.66 -1.13 12.21
N LYS A 519 -20.48 -0.32 11.55
CA LYS A 519 -20.00 0.73 10.63
C LYS A 519 -19.85 2.03 11.40
N ILE A 520 -18.61 2.40 11.68
CA ILE A 520 -18.30 3.71 12.28
C ILE A 520 -18.24 4.74 11.15
N ILE A 521 -19.20 5.67 11.15
CA ILE A 521 -19.24 6.78 10.19
C ILE A 521 -18.52 7.97 10.82
N ASN A 522 -17.70 8.68 10.05
CA ASN A 522 -17.01 9.89 10.49
C ASN A 522 -16.11 9.72 11.73
N TYR A 523 -15.35 8.60 11.80
CA TYR A 523 -14.42 8.33 12.92
C TYR A 523 -13.53 9.53 13.27
N TYR A 524 -13.05 10.24 12.25
CA TYR A 524 -12.17 11.40 12.38
C TYR A 524 -12.79 12.63 13.02
N THR A 525 -14.10 12.65 13.30
CA THR A 525 -14.80 13.80 13.90
C THR A 525 -15.69 13.42 15.08
N LEU A 526 -15.58 12.20 15.61
CA LEU A 526 -16.46 11.69 16.66
C LEU A 526 -16.32 12.45 17.99
N ASP A 527 -15.09 12.68 18.42
CA ASP A 527 -14.81 13.15 19.78
C ASP A 527 -14.36 14.61 19.85
N ILE A 528 -14.78 15.30 20.91
CA ILE A 528 -14.28 16.63 21.24
C ILE A 528 -12.81 16.54 21.68
N HIS A 529 -12.02 17.57 21.36
CA HIS A 529 -10.58 17.58 21.65
C HIS A 529 -10.24 17.29 23.11
N LYS A 530 -11.04 17.79 24.06
CA LYS A 530 -10.87 17.53 25.50
C LYS A 530 -10.90 16.03 25.81
N ASN A 531 -11.91 15.31 25.32
CA ASN A 531 -12.04 13.87 25.55
C ASN A 531 -10.88 13.10 24.91
N MET A 532 -10.42 13.51 23.72
CA MET A 532 -9.26 12.89 23.08
C MET A 532 -7.99 13.06 23.93
N ILE A 533 -7.74 14.27 24.45
CA ILE A 533 -6.58 14.56 25.31
C ILE A 533 -6.66 13.77 26.62
N ASP A 534 -7.83 13.70 27.24
CA ASP A 534 -8.03 12.97 28.49
C ASP A 534 -7.90 11.46 28.28
N THR A 535 -8.44 10.92 27.18
CA THR A 535 -8.31 9.50 26.82
C THR A 535 -6.84 9.09 26.62
N VAL A 536 -6.05 9.92 25.93
CA VAL A 536 -4.62 9.67 25.80
C VAL A 536 -3.93 9.77 27.16
N GLY A 537 -4.35 10.71 28.01
CA GLY A 537 -3.87 10.84 29.39
C GLY A 537 -4.08 9.56 30.19
N TYR A 538 -5.33 9.08 30.27
CA TYR A 538 -5.69 7.85 30.98
C TYR A 538 -4.96 6.63 30.42
N PHE A 539 -4.88 6.51 29.09
CA PHE A 539 -4.15 5.42 28.46
C PHE A 539 -2.66 5.41 28.86
N LEU A 540 -2.02 6.58 28.95
CA LEU A 540 -0.64 6.69 29.40
C LEU A 540 -0.49 6.38 30.90
N GLU A 541 -1.41 6.86 31.73
CA GLU A 541 -1.41 6.61 33.18
C GLU A 541 -1.58 5.11 33.49
N ASP A 542 -2.46 4.42 32.76
CA ASP A 542 -2.74 2.99 32.97
C ASP A 542 -1.59 2.08 32.51
N ASN A 543 -0.78 2.52 31.54
CA ASN A 543 0.21 1.67 30.87
C ASN A 543 1.67 2.06 31.14
N LEU A 544 1.93 3.20 31.79
CA LEU A 544 3.27 3.61 32.18
C LEU A 544 3.54 3.33 33.66
N VAL A 545 4.72 2.74 33.93
CA VAL A 545 5.22 2.55 35.30
C VAL A 545 5.65 3.89 35.92
N THR A 546 6.02 4.87 35.11
CA THR A 546 6.41 6.21 35.56
C THR A 546 5.53 7.27 34.88
N ASN A 547 5.33 8.43 35.51
CA ASN A 547 4.56 9.54 34.91
C ASN A 547 5.27 10.22 33.70
N LYS A 548 6.19 9.50 33.05
CA LYS A 548 6.98 9.96 31.91
C LYS A 548 7.03 8.89 30.83
N LEU A 549 6.87 9.32 29.58
CA LEU A 549 7.22 8.56 28.41
C LEU A 549 8.53 9.14 27.86
N GLU A 550 9.58 8.31 27.83
CA GLU A 550 10.96 8.74 27.58
C GLU A 550 11.38 9.85 28.57
N GLN A 551 11.53 11.09 28.11
CA GLN A 551 11.93 12.24 28.93
C GLN A 551 10.77 13.22 29.16
N VAL A 552 9.56 12.92 28.67
CA VAL A 552 8.43 13.85 28.64
C VAL A 552 7.33 13.38 29.57
N THR A 553 6.84 14.28 30.43
CA THR A 553 5.75 13.96 31.35
C THR A 553 4.42 13.79 30.63
N ILE A 554 3.52 12.99 31.20
CA ILE A 554 2.13 12.85 30.68
C ILE A 554 1.47 14.23 30.54
N GLN A 555 1.66 15.12 31.52
CA GLN A 555 1.12 16.48 31.47
C GLN A 555 1.70 17.29 30.30
N THR A 556 3.01 17.19 30.03
CA THR A 556 3.62 17.84 28.87
C THR A 556 3.02 17.29 27.57
N ILE A 557 2.76 15.99 27.47
CA ILE A 557 2.12 15.38 26.30
C ILE A 557 0.69 15.92 26.12
N LYS A 558 -0.09 16.00 27.20
CA LYS A 558 -1.44 16.61 27.18
C LYS A 558 -1.38 18.07 26.70
N ASN A 559 -0.41 18.85 27.18
CA ASN A 559 -0.23 20.24 26.76
C ASN A 559 0.15 20.36 25.27
N LEU A 560 1.04 19.49 24.77
CA LEU A 560 1.41 19.47 23.35
C LEU A 560 0.24 19.02 22.46
N LEU A 561 -0.57 18.04 22.90
CA LEU A 561 -1.80 17.64 22.22
C LEU A 561 -2.83 18.77 22.18
N HIS A 562 -2.96 19.52 23.27
CA HIS A 562 -3.80 20.72 23.31
C HIS A 562 -3.35 21.75 22.27
N ILE A 563 -2.05 22.07 22.23
CA ILE A 563 -1.50 22.99 21.22
C ILE A 563 -1.78 22.46 19.81
N PHE A 564 -1.56 21.17 19.56
CA PHE A 564 -1.81 20.55 18.26
C PHE A 564 -3.29 20.67 17.84
N LEU A 565 -4.22 20.16 18.66
CA LEU A 565 -5.63 20.05 18.30
C LEU A 565 -6.31 21.42 18.14
N TYR A 566 -6.07 22.36 19.06
CA TYR A 566 -6.75 23.66 19.06
C TYR A 566 -6.18 24.69 18.07
N ASN A 567 -4.99 24.44 17.51
CA ASN A 567 -4.39 25.33 16.50
C ASN A 567 -4.40 24.71 15.09
N ASN A 568 -5.21 23.68 14.87
CA ASN A 568 -5.42 23.14 13.53
C ASN A 568 -6.43 23.99 12.76
N VAL A 569 -5.88 24.81 11.87
CA VAL A 569 -6.63 25.73 11.01
C VAL A 569 -6.35 25.37 9.55
N PHE A 570 -7.35 25.44 8.68
CA PHE A 570 -7.25 25.09 7.26
C PHE A 570 -8.18 25.93 6.40
N TYR A 571 -7.86 25.97 5.11
CA TYR A 571 -8.58 26.73 4.10
C TYR A 571 -9.46 25.84 3.24
N TYR A 572 -10.68 26.29 2.95
CA TYR A 572 -11.57 25.70 1.96
C TYR A 572 -12.47 26.77 1.33
N LYS A 573 -12.51 26.83 0.00
CA LYS A 573 -13.37 27.74 -0.79
C LYS A 573 -13.54 29.14 -0.16
N ASP A 574 -12.41 29.85 -0.03
CA ASP A 574 -12.36 31.24 0.45
C ASP A 574 -12.78 31.46 1.91
N LYS A 575 -12.81 30.40 2.71
CA LYS A 575 -13.05 30.47 4.16
C LYS A 575 -11.98 29.72 4.92
N ILE A 576 -11.68 30.23 6.11
CA ILE A 576 -10.83 29.57 7.07
C ILE A 576 -11.70 28.81 8.06
N TYR A 577 -11.35 27.55 8.29
CA TYR A 577 -12.03 26.66 9.21
C TYR A 577 -11.05 26.16 10.28
N THR A 578 -11.61 25.83 11.43
CA THR A 578 -10.92 25.04 12.47
C THR A 578 -11.73 23.80 12.79
N LEU A 579 -11.04 22.75 13.24
CA LEU A 579 -11.67 21.56 13.79
C LEU A 579 -12.10 21.83 15.23
N MET A 580 -13.36 21.56 15.52
CA MET A 580 -13.91 21.58 16.89
C MET A 580 -13.91 20.17 17.51
N LYS A 581 -13.88 19.15 16.66
CA LYS A 581 -13.91 17.73 17.02
C LYS A 581 -12.94 16.96 16.13
N GLY A 582 -12.34 15.93 16.69
CA GLY A 582 -11.48 15.02 15.98
C GLY A 582 -10.05 15.53 15.74
N SER A 583 -9.39 15.02 14.70
CA SER A 583 -8.05 15.45 14.35
C SER A 583 -7.85 15.46 12.83
N PRO A 584 -6.93 16.28 12.30
CA PRO A 584 -6.51 16.17 10.90
C PRO A 584 -5.93 14.77 10.61
N ASN A 585 -6.22 14.24 9.42
CA ASN A 585 -5.75 12.93 8.96
C ASN A 585 -4.22 12.79 8.90
#